data_AF-A0A957KRB1-F1
#
_entry.id   AF-A0A957KRB1-F1
#
_cell.length_a   1.000
_cell.length_b   1.000
_cell.length_c   1.000
_cell.angle_alpha   90.00
_cell.angle_beta   90.00
_cell.angle_gamma   90.00
#
_symmetry.space_group_name_H-M   'P 1'
#
loop_
_entity.id
_entity.type
_entity.pdbx_description
1 polymer ?
#
loop_
_entity_poly.entity_id
_entity_poly.type
_entity_poly.pdbx_seq_one_letter_code
_entity_poly.pdbx_strand_id
1 'polypeptide(L)' 'VDVAVHKLDAIEQEALAQLYGIMTVPTTVVLDTQLRPVAINHGVAPLQKLQAQIGATGGQPPVA' A
#
# COMPACT_ATOMS: atom_id res chain seq x y z
N VAL A 1 15.20 2.33 7.49
CA VAL A 1 14.61 1.25 6.68
C VAL A 1 14.65 1.69 5.24
N ASP A 2 15.24 0.89 4.37
CA ASP A 2 15.17 1.13 2.93
C ASP A 2 13.81 0.63 2.45
N VAL A 3 13.06 1.46 1.72
CA VAL A 3 11.68 1.18 1.31
C VAL A 3 11.58 1.34 -0.19
N ALA A 4 11.26 0.26 -0.89
CA ALA A 4 11.04 0.29 -2.32
C ALA A 4 9.71 0.98 -2.64
N VAL A 5 9.75 1.99 -3.53
CA VAL A 5 8.55 2.71 -3.99
C VAL A 5 8.33 2.44 -5.47
N HIS A 6 7.25 1.74 -5.78
CA HIS A 6 6.82 1.47 -7.15
C HIS A 6 5.69 2.43 -7.53
N LYS A 7 5.85 3.15 -8.63
CA LYS A 7 4.80 3.99 -9.22
C LYS A 7 4.23 3.27 -10.43
N LEU A 8 2.92 3.13 -10.44
CA LEU A 8 2.19 2.47 -11.52
C LEU A 8 1.06 3.38 -11.99
N ASP A 9 0.77 3.32 -13.29
CA ASP A 9 -0.46 3.91 -13.83
C ASP A 9 -1.61 2.92 -13.63
N ALA A 10 -2.69 3.36 -12.97
CA ALA A 10 -3.81 2.50 -12.61
C ALA A 10 -4.69 2.12 -13.81
N ILE A 11 -4.66 2.91 -14.89
CA ILE A 11 -5.37 2.63 -16.14
C ILE A 11 -4.59 1.60 -16.95
N GLU A 12 -3.26 1.75 -17.05
CA GLU A 12 -2.43 0.77 -17.75
C GLU A 12 -2.33 -0.56 -16.97
N GLN A 13 -2.42 -0.53 -15.65
CA GLN A 13 -2.32 -1.70 -14.75
C GLN A 13 -3.68 -2.07 -14.14
N GLU A 14 -4.72 -2.15 -14.98
CA GLU A 14 -6.10 -2.34 -14.53
C GLU A 14 -6.29 -3.58 -13.64
N ALA A 15 -5.65 -4.71 -13.99
CA ALA A 15 -5.73 -5.94 -13.19
C ALA A 15 -5.19 -5.76 -11.76
N LEU A 16 -4.10 -4.99 -11.61
CA LEU A 16 -3.51 -4.69 -10.31
C LEU A 16 -4.38 -3.70 -9.53
N ALA A 17 -4.95 -2.70 -10.21
CA ALA A 17 -5.91 -1.78 -9.62
C ALA A 17 -7.14 -2.53 -9.09
N GLN A 18 -7.68 -3.48 -9.85
CA GLN A 18 -8.78 -4.34 -9.41
C GLN A 18 -8.39 -5.24 -8.23
N LEU A 19 -7.21 -5.87 -8.28
CA LEU A 19 -6.72 -6.74 -7.21
C LEU A 19 -6.65 -6.01 -5.86
N TYR A 20 -6.19 -4.77 -5.86
CA TYR A 20 -6.12 -3.94 -4.66
C TYR A 20 -7.39 -3.10 -4.39
N GLY A 21 -8.45 -3.26 -5.19
CA GLY A 21 -9.69 -2.51 -5.02
C GLY A 21 -9.51 -0.98 -5.17
N ILE A 22 -8.63 -0.54 -6.06
CA ILE A 22 -8.37 0.89 -6.29
C ILE A 22 -9.58 1.51 -7.02
N MET A 23 -10.29 2.39 -6.32
CA MET A 23 -11.46 3.10 -6.86
C MET A 23 -11.14 4.53 -7.31
N THR A 24 -10.08 5.13 -6.77
CA THR A 24 -9.71 6.54 -7.00
C THR A 24 -8.20 6.72 -7.10
N VAL A 25 -7.76 7.76 -7.81
CA VAL A 25 -6.35 8.17 -7.89
C VAL A 25 -6.15 9.53 -7.21
N PRO A 26 -5.00 9.76 -6.54
CA PRO A 26 -3.96 8.78 -6.25
C PRO A 26 -4.41 7.76 -5.17
N THR A 27 -3.88 6.54 -5.22
CA THR A 27 -4.00 5.53 -4.16
C THR A 27 -2.62 4.94 -3.84
N THR A 28 -2.30 4.77 -2.57
CA THR A 28 -1.02 4.16 -2.13
C THR A 28 -1.28 2.87 -1.34
N VAL A 29 -0.76 1.76 -1.84
CA VAL A 29 -0.79 0.46 -1.16
C VAL A 29 0.52 0.26 -0.42
N VAL A 30 0.45 -0.09 0.86
CA VAL A 30 1.62 -0.45 1.68
C VAL A 30 1.62 -1.96 1.86
N LEU A 31 2.74 -2.58 1.53
CA LEU A 31 2.94 -4.03 1.62
C LEU A 31 3.92 -4.38 2.75
N ASP A 32 3.73 -5.55 3.35
CA ASP A 32 4.72 -6.16 4.25
C ASP A 32 5.87 -6.85 3.48
N THR A 33 6.81 -7.41 4.23
CA THR A 33 7.97 -8.15 3.66
C THR A 33 7.59 -9.42 2.90
N GLN A 34 6.36 -9.91 3.07
CA GLN A 34 5.79 -11.05 2.35
C GLN A 34 4.90 -10.58 1.17
N LEU A 35 4.97 -9.30 0.80
CA LEU A 35 4.20 -8.65 -0.27
C LEU A 35 2.68 -8.67 -0.02
N ARG A 36 2.24 -8.78 1.23
CA ARG A 36 0.82 -8.71 1.59
C ARG A 36 0.43 -7.26 1.90
N PRO A 37 -0.74 -6.80 1.45
CA PRO A 37 -1.21 -5.45 1.77
C PRO A 37 -1.52 -5.34 3.26
N VAL A 38 -0.90 -4.35 3.91
CA VAL A 38 -1.18 -3.98 5.32
C VAL A 38 -2.00 -2.70 5.43
N ALA A 39 -1.98 -1.86 4.39
CA ALA A 39 -2.78 -0.65 4.30
C ALA A 39 -3.03 -0.25 2.85
N ILE A 40 -4.21 0.29 2.57
CA ILE A 40 -4.57 0.89 1.29
C ILE A 40 -5.07 2.30 1.58
N ASN A 41 -4.41 3.30 1.01
CA ASN A 41 -4.72 4.71 1.21
C ASN A 41 -5.35 5.26 -0.06
N HIS A 42 -6.68 5.43 -0.05
CA HIS A 42 -7.39 6.15 -1.11
C HIS A 42 -7.20 7.65 -0.90
N GLY A 43 -6.65 8.33 -1.90
CA GLY A 43 -6.21 9.72 -1.80
C GLY A 43 -4.79 9.87 -1.26
N VAL A 44 -4.39 11.13 -1.04
CA VAL A 44 -3.02 11.46 -0.61
C VAL A 44 -2.81 11.05 0.85
N ALA A 45 -1.79 10.22 1.09
CA ALA A 45 -1.36 9.83 2.43
C ALA A 45 -0.17 10.69 2.91
N PRO A 46 -0.28 11.37 4.07
CA PRO A 46 0.83 12.10 4.66
C PRO A 46 1.99 11.18 5.06
N LEU A 47 3.22 11.71 5.04
CA LEU A 47 4.44 10.95 5.35
C LEU A 47 4.38 10.25 6.71
N GLN A 48 3.89 10.92 7.76
CA GLN A 48 3.79 10.34 9.10
C GLN A 48 2.88 9.10 9.13
N LYS A 49 1.79 9.12 8.36
CA LYS A 49 0.86 7.99 8.24
C LYS A 49 1.55 6.81 7.53
N LEU A 50 2.27 7.09 6.45
CA LEU A 50 3.02 6.05 5.71
C LEU A 50 4.13 5.44 6.58
N GLN A 51 4.86 6.25 7.35
CA GLN A 51 5.89 5.76 8.28
C GLN A 51 5.32 4.82 9.35
N ALA A 52 4.16 5.15 9.92
CA ALA A 52 3.49 4.29 10.89
C ALA A 52 3.05 2.95 10.27
N GLN A 53 2.52 2.99 9.04
CA GLN A 53 2.12 1.78 8.30
C GLN A 53 3.33 0.89 7.97
N ILE A 54 4.45 1.48 7.56
CA ILE A 54 5.71 0.75 7.32
C ILE A 54 6.24 0.15 8.63
N GLY A 55 6.21 0.90 9.74
CA GLY A 55 6.63 0.38 11.04
C GLY A 55 5.81 -0.81 11.53
N ALA A 56 4.53 -0.88 11.18
CA ALA A 56 3.64 -2.00 11.53
C ALA A 56 3.91 -3.29 10.74
N THR A 57 4.53 -3.21 9.54
CA THR A 57 4.88 -4.39 8.73
C THR A 57 5.91 -5.32 9.39
N GLY A 58 6.60 -4.85 10.43
CA GLY A 58 7.62 -5.62 11.15
C GLY A 58 7.12 -6.47 12.31
N GLY A 59 5.81 -6.50 12.62
CA GLY A 59 5.40 -7.08 13.91
C GLY A 59 3.95 -7.50 14.16
N GLN A 60 3.04 -7.52 13.18
CA GLN A 60 1.65 -7.92 13.47
C GLN A 60 1.18 -9.13 12.65
N PRO A 61 0.88 -10.28 13.28
CA PRO A 61 0.18 -11.39 12.62
C PRO A 61 -1.25 -10.97 12.25
N PRO A 62 -1.87 -11.62 11.25
CA PRO A 62 -3.22 -11.27 10.80
C PRO A 62 -4.22 -11.48 11.94
N VAL A 63 -5.01 -10.45 12.24
CA VAL A 63 -6.21 -10.63 13.05
C VAL A 63 -7.21 -11.43 12.22
N ALA A 64 -7.64 -12.56 12.78
CA ALA A 64 -8.58 -13.52 12.21
C ALA A 64 -10.00 -12.95 12.11
#